data_AF-A0AAD3VQ69-F1
#
_entry.id   AF-A0AAD3VQ69-F1
#
_cell.length_a   1.000
_cell.length_b   1.000
_cell.length_c   1.000
_cell.angle_alpha   90.00
_cell.angle_beta   90.00
_cell.angle_gamma   90.00
#
_symmetry.space_group_name_H-M   'P 1'
#
loop_
_entity.id
_entity.type
_entity.pdbx_description
1 polymer ?
#
loop_
_entity_poly.entity_id
_entity_poly.type
_entity_poly.pdbx_seq_one_letter_code
_entity_poly.pdbx_strand_id
1 'polypeptide(L)'
;MSGKGPFDACGLEDIERKLAEVVARVENKKSLERKLQRARQELDSERARLAGLAAEMAREQKDVARLEGVSLAGLFYAVLGDRSARIDKEREEYLRAKLRHDQAEQAVKQLEADVRDLSDRVAACGDPEAELDALLKAKERFLVAEGSPIASELLGLEEEKGRARALGKELREAIAAGENVHAGLKEVLNSLGSAQNWGVWDMLGGGLIATAAKHSHLDRARDQVHHVQDLMNRFRRELADVAGCLPNIEIGGFARFADYFFDGLLVDWMVQSKINESAERTRQQVSNVEAVLSSLRARLRHTESTLERLDAKKQAILLKPTGE
;
A
#
# COMPACT_ATOMS: atom_id res chain seq x y z
N MET A 1 -15.69 -30.24 -14.74
CA MET A 1 -15.44 -30.31 -16.19
C MET A 1 -14.10 -29.65 -16.46
N SER A 2 -12.99 -30.41 -16.40
CA SER A 2 -11.66 -29.86 -16.69
C SER A 2 -11.56 -29.63 -18.20
N GLY A 3 -11.59 -28.36 -18.60
CA GLY A 3 -11.38 -27.98 -19.99
C GLY A 3 -9.98 -28.40 -20.43
N LYS A 4 -9.88 -29.04 -21.60
CA LYS A 4 -8.59 -29.28 -22.26
C LYS A 4 -7.92 -27.92 -22.48
N GLY A 5 -6.76 -27.73 -21.88
CA GLY A 5 -5.89 -26.58 -22.10
C GLY A 5 -5.22 -26.65 -23.48
N PRO A 6 -4.73 -25.51 -24.00
CA PRO A 6 -4.19 -25.41 -25.36
C PRO A 6 -2.93 -26.27 -25.62
N PHE A 7 -2.31 -26.81 -24.56
CA PHE A 7 -1.09 -27.62 -24.64
C PHE A 7 -1.29 -29.10 -24.24
N ASP A 8 -2.53 -29.52 -23.96
CA ASP A 8 -2.84 -30.86 -23.45
C ASP A 8 -2.67 -31.98 -24.51
N ALA A 9 -2.41 -31.61 -25.76
CA ALA A 9 -2.14 -32.54 -26.86
C ALA A 9 -0.64 -32.66 -27.22
N CYS A 10 0.24 -31.88 -26.57
CA CYS A 10 1.69 -31.93 -26.80
C CYS A 10 2.34 -33.04 -25.93
N GLY A 11 3.37 -33.69 -26.46
CA GLY A 11 4.24 -34.56 -25.66
C GLY A 11 5.11 -33.76 -24.68
N LEU A 12 5.68 -34.42 -23.66
CA LEU A 12 6.49 -33.76 -22.62
C LEU A 12 7.67 -32.99 -23.21
N GLU A 13 8.38 -33.57 -24.19
CA GLU A 13 9.52 -32.91 -24.88
C GLU A 13 9.11 -31.60 -25.57
N ASP A 14 7.91 -31.56 -26.19
CA ASP A 14 7.40 -30.36 -26.83
C ASP A 14 7.03 -29.28 -25.80
N ILE A 15 6.51 -29.68 -24.64
CA ILE A 15 6.20 -28.77 -23.53
C ILE A 15 7.50 -28.19 -22.96
N GLU A 16 8.52 -29.01 -22.74
CA GLU A 16 9.81 -28.57 -22.21
C GLU A 16 10.57 -27.64 -23.16
N ARG A 17 10.55 -27.93 -24.47
CA ARG A 17 11.10 -27.04 -25.50
C ARG A 17 10.41 -25.66 -25.48
N LYS A 18 9.08 -25.64 -25.47
CA LYS A 18 8.30 -24.38 -25.39
C LYS A 18 8.53 -23.64 -24.08
N LEU A 19 8.67 -24.34 -22.96
CA LEU A 19 8.99 -23.73 -21.67
C LEU A 19 10.31 -22.95 -21.74
N ALA A 20 11.37 -23.52 -22.32
CA ALA A 20 12.65 -22.83 -22.48
C ALA A 20 12.53 -21.54 -23.32
N GLU A 21 11.80 -21.60 -24.43
CA GLU A 21 11.54 -20.44 -25.31
C GLU A 21 10.78 -19.33 -24.58
N VAL A 22 9.72 -19.69 -23.85
CA VAL A 22 8.88 -18.73 -23.13
C VAL A 22 9.62 -18.13 -21.94
N VAL A 23 10.43 -18.90 -21.21
CA VAL A 23 11.29 -18.39 -20.12
C VAL A 23 12.23 -17.31 -20.65
N ALA A 24 12.89 -17.54 -21.79
CA ALA A 24 13.75 -16.53 -22.42
C ALA A 24 12.99 -15.25 -22.81
N ARG A 25 11.74 -15.39 -23.29
CA ARG A 25 10.86 -14.24 -23.60
C ARG A 25 10.47 -13.46 -22.34
N VAL A 26 10.13 -14.13 -21.24
CA VAL A 26 9.85 -13.49 -19.94
C VAL A 26 11.08 -12.71 -19.44
N GLU A 27 12.28 -13.30 -19.50
CA GLU A 27 13.51 -12.62 -19.08
C GLU A 27 13.82 -11.38 -19.94
N ASN A 28 13.62 -11.49 -21.26
CA ASN A 28 13.77 -10.35 -22.16
C ASN A 28 12.79 -9.23 -21.82
N LYS A 29 11.50 -9.54 -21.63
CA LYS A 29 10.48 -8.56 -21.21
C LYS A 29 10.86 -7.87 -19.90
N LYS A 30 11.24 -8.63 -18.87
CA LYS A 30 11.74 -8.08 -17.58
C LYS A 30 12.98 -7.20 -17.74
N SER A 31 13.87 -7.53 -18.67
CA SER A 31 15.04 -6.69 -19.00
C SER A 31 14.62 -5.35 -19.60
N LEU A 32 13.66 -5.36 -20.53
CA LEU A 32 13.10 -4.15 -21.14
C LEU A 32 12.33 -3.30 -20.13
N GLU A 33 11.51 -3.90 -19.27
CA GLU A 33 10.79 -3.19 -18.21
C GLU A 33 11.74 -2.47 -17.24
N ARG A 34 12.85 -3.12 -16.85
CA ARG A 34 13.89 -2.48 -16.02
C ARG A 34 14.54 -1.30 -16.74
N LYS A 35 14.80 -1.40 -18.04
CA LYS A 35 15.34 -0.28 -18.84
C LYS A 35 14.33 0.86 -18.94
N LEU A 36 13.06 0.55 -19.18
CA LEU A 36 11.96 1.52 -19.23
C LEU A 36 11.80 2.26 -17.90
N GLN A 37 11.88 1.55 -16.78
CA GLN A 37 11.81 2.15 -15.44
C GLN A 37 12.96 3.13 -15.21
N ARG A 38 14.19 2.78 -15.59
CA ARG A 38 15.35 3.68 -15.49
C ARG A 38 15.19 4.92 -16.37
N ALA A 39 14.81 4.74 -17.62
CA ALA A 39 14.57 5.86 -18.55
C ALA A 39 13.46 6.81 -18.06
N ARG A 40 12.40 6.28 -17.43
CA ARG A 40 11.36 7.10 -16.79
C ARG A 40 11.90 7.91 -15.60
N GLN A 41 12.71 7.30 -14.74
CA GLN A 41 13.34 7.99 -13.61
C GLN A 41 14.28 9.11 -14.09
N GLU A 42 15.08 8.83 -15.13
CA GLU A 42 15.94 9.82 -15.76
C GLU A 42 15.14 10.97 -16.36
N LEU A 43 14.06 10.66 -17.09
CA LEU A 43 13.15 11.65 -17.66
C LEU A 43 12.53 12.56 -16.58
N ASP A 44 12.05 11.99 -15.48
CA ASP A 44 11.47 12.76 -14.38
C ASP A 44 12.51 13.71 -13.75
N SER A 45 13.75 13.23 -13.58
CA SER A 45 14.84 14.05 -13.06
C SER A 45 15.23 15.19 -14.02
N GLU A 46 15.26 14.93 -15.32
CA GLU A 46 15.59 15.93 -16.35
C GLU A 46 14.47 16.95 -16.54
N ARG A 47 13.20 16.54 -16.40
CA ARG A 47 12.04 17.46 -16.38
C ARG A 47 12.11 18.39 -15.17
N ALA A 48 12.48 17.89 -13.99
CA ALA A 48 12.69 18.74 -12.82
C ALA A 48 13.84 19.73 -13.04
N ARG A 49 14.95 19.29 -13.65
CA ARG A 49 16.08 20.15 -14.03
C ARG A 49 15.66 21.23 -15.02
N LEU A 50 14.91 20.87 -16.06
CA LEU A 50 14.37 21.80 -17.06
C LEU A 50 13.48 22.87 -16.41
N ALA A 51 12.58 22.47 -15.51
CA ALA A 51 11.72 23.40 -14.78
C ALA A 51 12.53 24.40 -13.93
N GLY A 52 13.59 23.93 -13.26
CA GLY A 52 14.50 24.79 -12.52
C GLY A 52 15.24 25.80 -13.41
N LEU A 53 15.78 25.33 -14.55
CA LEU A 53 16.47 26.18 -15.52
C LEU A 53 15.53 27.19 -16.19
N ALA A 54 14.28 26.82 -16.45
CA ALA A 54 13.26 27.75 -16.95
C ALA A 54 12.99 28.88 -15.95
N ALA A 55 12.95 28.57 -14.64
CA ALA A 55 12.78 29.57 -13.60
C ALA A 55 14.01 30.49 -13.45
N GLU A 56 15.23 29.96 -13.57
CA GLU A 56 16.48 30.74 -13.60
C GLU A 56 16.50 31.68 -14.81
N MET A 57 16.29 31.14 -16.02
CA MET A 57 16.24 31.91 -17.26
C MET A 57 15.18 33.03 -17.21
N ALA A 58 14.01 32.78 -16.63
CA ALA A 58 12.96 33.79 -16.46
C ALA A 58 13.33 34.91 -15.46
N ARG A 59 14.24 34.66 -14.51
CA ARG A 59 14.80 35.69 -13.63
C ARG A 59 15.81 36.55 -14.38
N GLU A 60 16.79 35.91 -15.03
CA GLU A 60 17.80 36.61 -15.83
C GLU A 60 17.17 37.50 -16.91
N GLN A 61 16.10 37.00 -17.58
CA GLN A 61 15.36 37.79 -18.56
C GLN A 61 14.74 39.07 -17.97
N LYS A 62 14.24 39.00 -16.73
CA LYS A 62 13.66 40.16 -16.04
C LYS A 62 14.74 41.15 -15.61
N ASP A 63 15.90 40.67 -15.18
CA ASP A 63 17.01 41.54 -14.78
C ASP A 63 17.57 42.32 -15.98
N VAL A 64 17.75 41.65 -17.14
CA VAL A 64 18.06 42.31 -18.42
C VAL A 64 17.00 43.36 -18.79
N ALA A 65 15.72 42.99 -18.76
CA ALA A 65 14.62 43.91 -19.11
C ALA A 65 14.53 45.12 -18.16
N ARG A 66 14.81 44.94 -16.87
CA ARG A 66 14.87 46.03 -15.88
C ARG A 66 16.00 47.00 -16.20
N LEU A 67 17.19 46.50 -16.54
CA LEU A 67 18.34 47.34 -16.84
C LEU A 67 18.21 48.08 -18.19
N GLU A 68 17.51 47.48 -19.15
CA GLU A 68 17.21 48.11 -20.45
C GLU A 68 16.06 49.14 -20.35
N GLY A 69 15.06 48.92 -19.49
CA GLY A 69 13.84 49.75 -19.39
C GLY A 69 13.92 51.04 -18.57
N VAL A 70 15.01 51.29 -17.83
CA VAL A 70 15.19 52.56 -17.07
C VAL A 70 15.51 53.71 -18.03
N SER A 71 14.61 54.72 -18.02
CA SER A 71 14.63 55.91 -18.89
C SER A 71 15.90 56.77 -18.75
N LEU A 72 16.40 57.25 -19.90
CA LEU A 72 17.60 58.07 -20.09
C LEU A 72 17.58 59.44 -19.37
N ALA A 73 16.42 59.91 -18.88
CA ALA A 73 16.28 61.27 -18.37
C ALA A 73 16.74 61.45 -16.90
N GLY A 74 16.77 60.39 -16.07
CA GLY A 74 17.01 60.51 -14.62
C GLY A 74 18.45 60.24 -14.15
N LEU A 75 19.34 59.80 -15.05
CA LEU A 75 20.69 59.29 -14.70
C LEU A 75 21.78 59.84 -15.62
N PHE A 76 21.65 61.10 -16.05
CA PHE A 76 22.53 61.68 -17.07
C PHE A 76 23.96 62.02 -16.56
N TYR A 77 24.26 61.93 -15.26
CA TYR A 77 25.51 62.52 -14.72
C TYR A 77 26.39 61.69 -13.78
N ALA A 78 26.32 60.34 -13.77
CA ALA A 78 27.30 59.56 -12.98
C ALA A 78 27.74 58.18 -13.53
N VAL A 79 27.00 57.53 -14.44
CA VAL A 79 27.13 56.05 -14.64
C VAL A 79 26.96 55.62 -16.12
N LEU A 80 27.51 56.34 -17.10
CA LEU A 80 27.34 55.93 -18.51
C LEU A 80 28.28 54.77 -18.92
N GLY A 81 29.51 54.74 -18.37
CA GLY A 81 30.49 53.68 -18.67
C GLY A 81 30.20 52.34 -17.95
N ASP A 82 29.72 52.39 -16.72
CA ASP A 82 29.45 51.21 -15.88
C ASP A 82 28.13 50.51 -16.23
N ARG A 83 27.13 51.22 -16.78
CA ARG A 83 25.83 50.63 -17.17
C ARG A 83 25.93 49.71 -18.39
N SER A 84 26.68 50.10 -19.42
CA SER A 84 26.84 49.29 -20.64
C SER A 84 27.47 47.92 -20.33
N ALA A 85 28.56 47.94 -19.56
CA ALA A 85 29.23 46.73 -19.07
C ALA A 85 28.31 45.83 -18.23
N ARG A 86 27.44 46.42 -17.39
CA ARG A 86 26.44 45.66 -16.62
C ARG A 86 25.37 45.02 -17.51
N ILE A 87 24.86 45.72 -18.52
CA ILE A 87 23.89 45.16 -19.48
C ILE A 87 24.51 43.99 -20.26
N ASP A 88 25.76 44.13 -20.70
CA ASP A 88 26.45 43.06 -21.45
C ASP A 88 26.67 41.82 -20.58
N LYS A 89 27.02 42.00 -19.30
CA LYS A 89 27.15 40.90 -18.34
C LYS A 89 25.82 40.15 -18.11
N GLU A 90 24.73 40.88 -17.92
CA GLU A 90 23.41 40.28 -17.65
C GLU A 90 22.86 39.57 -18.91
N ARG A 91 23.19 40.07 -20.10
CA ARG A 91 22.93 39.38 -21.36
C ARG A 91 23.73 38.08 -21.47
N GLU A 92 25.00 38.08 -21.05
CA GLU A 92 25.82 36.86 -21.02
C GLU A 92 25.20 35.81 -20.08
N GLU A 93 24.78 36.22 -18.87
CA GLU A 93 24.13 35.37 -17.88
C GLU A 93 22.81 34.78 -18.43
N TYR A 94 21.97 35.60 -19.06
CA TYR A 94 20.76 35.15 -19.75
C TYR A 94 21.06 34.15 -20.88
N LEU A 95 22.04 34.43 -21.75
CA LEU A 95 22.39 33.53 -22.86
C LEU A 95 22.89 32.17 -22.34
N ARG A 96 23.64 32.17 -21.24
CA ARG A 96 24.09 30.94 -20.58
C ARG A 96 22.92 30.14 -19.99
N ALA A 97 21.99 30.81 -19.32
CA ALA A 97 20.79 30.18 -18.78
C ALA A 97 19.93 29.58 -19.91
N LYS A 98 19.74 30.32 -21.01
CA LYS A 98 19.03 29.84 -22.20
C LYS A 98 19.70 28.62 -22.83
N LEU A 99 21.03 28.63 -23.01
CA LEU A 99 21.74 27.48 -23.58
C LEU A 99 21.55 26.22 -22.72
N ARG A 100 21.64 26.36 -21.40
CA ARG A 100 21.42 25.25 -20.46
C ARG A 100 19.98 24.74 -20.51
N HIS A 101 19.00 25.66 -20.59
CA HIS A 101 17.60 25.34 -20.78
C HIS A 101 17.38 24.54 -22.07
N ASP A 102 17.87 25.04 -23.21
CA ASP A 102 17.70 24.39 -24.52
C ASP A 102 18.35 23.00 -24.55
N GLN A 103 19.51 22.84 -23.90
CA GLN A 103 20.16 21.53 -23.72
C GLN A 103 19.31 20.56 -22.88
N ALA A 104 18.72 21.04 -21.78
CA ALA A 104 17.83 20.24 -20.95
C ALA A 104 16.54 19.87 -21.69
N GLU A 105 15.99 20.80 -22.48
CA GLU A 105 14.80 20.56 -23.30
C GLU A 105 15.06 19.47 -24.34
N GLN A 106 16.22 19.50 -25.00
CA GLN A 106 16.62 18.47 -25.96
C GLN A 106 16.83 17.11 -25.28
N ALA A 107 17.44 17.09 -24.09
CA ALA A 107 17.61 15.86 -23.31
C ALA A 107 16.26 15.24 -22.92
N VAL A 108 15.30 16.06 -22.46
CA VAL A 108 13.93 15.63 -22.17
C VAL A 108 13.26 15.05 -23.41
N LYS A 109 13.34 15.72 -24.57
CA LYS A 109 12.78 15.22 -25.84
C LYS A 109 13.35 13.87 -26.25
N GLN A 110 14.66 13.67 -26.09
CA GLN A 110 15.31 12.38 -26.38
C GLN A 110 14.82 11.29 -25.42
N LEU A 111 14.80 11.56 -24.12
CA LEU A 111 14.32 10.60 -23.12
C LEU A 111 12.84 10.26 -23.31
N GLU A 112 12.00 11.21 -23.74
CA GLU A 112 10.61 10.95 -24.10
C GLU A 112 10.48 10.04 -25.33
N ALA A 113 11.38 10.15 -26.31
CA ALA A 113 11.44 9.22 -27.43
C ALA A 113 11.89 7.82 -26.98
N ASP A 114 12.92 7.73 -26.14
CA ASP A 114 13.44 6.46 -25.61
C ASP A 114 12.41 5.73 -24.74
N VAL A 115 11.69 6.47 -23.86
CA VAL A 115 10.60 5.91 -23.05
C VAL A 115 9.46 5.38 -23.93
N ARG A 116 9.15 6.07 -25.04
CA ARG A 116 8.14 5.59 -26.00
C ARG A 116 8.59 4.30 -26.69
N ASP A 117 9.80 4.27 -27.27
CA ASP A 117 10.36 3.05 -27.90
C ASP A 117 10.37 1.86 -26.94
N LEU A 118 10.89 2.07 -25.73
CA LEU A 118 10.96 1.01 -24.72
C LEU A 118 9.56 0.55 -24.30
N SER A 119 8.59 1.46 -24.18
CA SER A 119 7.21 1.12 -23.85
C SER A 119 6.56 0.29 -24.96
N ASP A 120 6.76 0.66 -26.23
CA ASP A 120 6.23 -0.06 -27.38
C ASP A 120 6.84 -1.46 -27.49
N ARG A 121 8.14 -1.59 -27.21
CA ARG A 121 8.83 -2.89 -27.18
C ARG A 121 8.34 -3.80 -26.06
N VAL A 122 8.09 -3.25 -24.87
CA VAL A 122 7.47 -4.00 -23.77
C VAL A 122 6.07 -4.45 -24.15
N ALA A 123 5.27 -3.59 -24.78
CA ALA A 123 3.93 -3.94 -25.25
C ALA A 123 3.96 -5.04 -26.32
N ALA A 124 4.92 -4.98 -27.26
CA ALA A 124 5.10 -5.98 -28.30
C ALA A 124 5.48 -7.38 -27.78
N CYS A 125 6.03 -7.48 -26.56
CA CYS A 125 6.30 -8.78 -25.94
C CYS A 125 5.02 -9.54 -25.56
N GLY A 126 3.88 -8.86 -25.43
CA GLY A 126 2.61 -9.45 -25.00
C GLY A 126 2.67 -9.96 -23.55
N ASP A 127 2.05 -11.11 -23.29
CA ASP A 127 1.97 -11.73 -21.97
C ASP A 127 2.63 -13.12 -21.94
N PRO A 128 3.98 -13.17 -22.04
CA PRO A 128 4.72 -14.44 -21.94
C PRO A 128 4.61 -15.05 -20.53
N GLU A 129 4.28 -14.27 -19.50
CA GLU A 129 4.03 -14.77 -18.15
C GLU A 129 2.78 -15.66 -18.09
N ALA A 130 1.69 -15.26 -18.73
CA ALA A 130 0.49 -16.09 -18.84
C ALA A 130 0.74 -17.37 -19.67
N GLU A 131 1.53 -17.27 -20.74
CA GLU A 131 1.94 -18.42 -21.54
C GLU A 131 2.81 -19.41 -20.73
N LEU A 132 3.74 -18.88 -19.91
CA LEU A 132 4.57 -19.67 -19.01
C LEU A 132 3.71 -20.43 -17.99
N ASP A 133 2.78 -19.74 -17.34
CA ASP A 133 1.86 -20.37 -16.37
C ASP A 133 1.01 -21.47 -17.02
N ALA A 134 0.52 -21.25 -18.24
CA ALA A 134 -0.24 -22.25 -18.99
C ALA A 134 0.60 -23.50 -19.31
N LEU A 135 1.86 -23.32 -19.71
CA LEU A 135 2.78 -24.43 -19.99
C LEU A 135 3.18 -25.20 -18.72
N LEU A 136 3.45 -24.50 -17.61
CA LEU A 136 3.75 -25.14 -16.33
C LEU A 136 2.57 -25.98 -15.83
N LYS A 137 1.34 -25.48 -15.96
CA LYS A 137 0.11 -26.23 -15.66
C LYS A 137 -0.10 -27.42 -16.59
N ALA A 138 0.28 -27.33 -17.85
CA ALA A 138 0.24 -28.46 -18.77
C ALA A 138 1.25 -29.54 -18.38
N LYS A 139 2.50 -29.15 -18.07
CA LYS A 139 3.54 -30.07 -17.59
C LYS A 139 3.14 -30.76 -16.29
N GLU A 140 2.61 -30.02 -15.32
CA GLU A 140 2.12 -30.60 -14.07
C GLU A 140 1.04 -31.67 -14.33
N ARG A 141 0.04 -31.36 -15.14
CA ARG A 141 -1.05 -32.31 -15.46
C ARG A 141 -0.52 -33.57 -16.14
N PHE A 142 0.44 -33.42 -17.03
CA PHE A 142 1.11 -34.54 -17.68
C PHE A 142 1.84 -35.44 -16.67
N LEU A 143 2.68 -34.85 -15.80
CA LEU A 143 3.45 -35.58 -14.79
C LEU A 143 2.56 -36.31 -13.77
N VAL A 144 1.44 -35.70 -13.38
CA VAL A 144 0.46 -36.32 -12.48
C VAL A 144 -0.29 -37.46 -13.17
N ALA A 145 -0.69 -37.30 -14.43
CA ALA A 145 -1.41 -38.33 -15.18
C ALA A 145 -0.56 -39.58 -15.47
N GLU A 146 0.74 -39.40 -15.75
CA GLU A 146 1.67 -40.51 -15.97
C GLU A 146 2.20 -41.15 -14.67
N GLY A 147 1.87 -40.59 -13.50
CA GLY A 147 2.32 -41.13 -12.22
C GLY A 147 3.83 -40.98 -12.00
N SER A 148 4.43 -39.89 -12.48
CA SER A 148 5.85 -39.59 -12.29
C SER A 148 6.23 -39.60 -10.79
N PRO A 149 7.46 -40.00 -10.41
CA PRO A 149 7.94 -39.90 -9.02
C PRO A 149 7.79 -38.49 -8.41
N ILE A 150 7.83 -37.45 -9.25
CA ILE A 150 7.68 -36.04 -8.86
C ILE A 150 6.21 -35.69 -8.55
N ALA A 151 5.23 -36.44 -9.05
CA ALA A 151 3.81 -36.16 -8.86
C ALA A 151 3.40 -36.13 -7.39
N SER A 152 3.94 -37.03 -6.56
CA SER A 152 3.68 -37.04 -5.12
C SER A 152 4.21 -35.78 -4.43
N GLU A 153 5.37 -35.26 -4.84
CA GLU A 153 5.91 -34.01 -4.30
C GLU A 153 5.04 -32.81 -4.72
N LEU A 154 4.60 -32.76 -5.98
CA LEU A 154 3.74 -31.70 -6.49
C LEU A 154 2.38 -31.65 -5.78
N LEU A 155 1.76 -32.82 -5.55
CA LEU A 155 0.51 -32.91 -4.79
C LEU A 155 0.69 -32.43 -3.35
N GLY A 156 1.77 -32.84 -2.68
CA GLY A 156 2.07 -32.37 -1.33
C GLY A 156 2.27 -30.85 -1.26
N LEU A 157 2.93 -30.25 -2.26
CA LEU A 157 3.06 -28.80 -2.35
C LEU A 157 1.71 -28.10 -2.55
N GLU A 158 0.81 -28.63 -3.38
CA GLU A 158 -0.53 -28.06 -3.54
C GLU A 158 -1.37 -28.17 -2.27
N GLU A 159 -1.26 -29.26 -1.52
CA GLU A 159 -1.91 -29.39 -0.22
C GLU A 159 -1.38 -28.36 0.80
N GLU A 160 -0.06 -28.17 0.88
CA GLU A 160 0.55 -27.13 1.72
C GLU A 160 0.12 -25.72 1.32
N LYS A 161 0.10 -25.43 0.01
CA LYS A 161 -0.41 -24.15 -0.51
C LYS A 161 -1.88 -23.96 -0.19
N GLY A 162 -2.70 -25.00 -0.34
CA GLY A 162 -4.12 -24.99 0.01
C GLY A 162 -4.34 -24.63 1.48
N ARG A 163 -3.59 -25.26 2.39
CA ARG A 163 -3.59 -24.94 3.82
C ARG A 163 -3.17 -23.51 4.11
N ALA A 164 -2.09 -23.04 3.48
CA ALA A 164 -1.62 -21.66 3.65
C ALA A 164 -2.63 -20.62 3.13
N ARG A 165 -3.29 -20.89 1.99
CA ARG A 165 -4.34 -20.01 1.44
C ARG A 165 -5.57 -19.94 2.34
N ALA A 166 -6.01 -21.08 2.88
CA ALA A 166 -7.12 -21.15 3.83
C ALA A 166 -6.80 -20.32 5.08
N LEU A 167 -5.64 -20.55 5.70
CA LEU A 167 -5.19 -19.78 6.85
C LEU A 167 -5.07 -18.28 6.55
N GLY A 168 -4.53 -17.92 5.38
CA GLY A 168 -4.45 -16.52 4.96
C GLY A 168 -5.82 -15.85 4.83
N LYS A 169 -6.85 -16.60 4.42
CA LYS A 169 -8.23 -16.12 4.39
C LYS A 169 -8.77 -15.86 5.80
N GLU A 170 -8.67 -16.84 6.69
CA GLU A 170 -9.14 -16.72 8.09
C GLU A 170 -8.44 -15.56 8.82
N LEU A 171 -7.13 -15.38 8.60
CA LEU A 171 -6.38 -14.25 9.18
C LEU A 171 -6.91 -12.89 8.68
N ARG A 172 -7.27 -12.75 7.41
CA ARG A 172 -7.85 -11.50 6.89
C ARG A 172 -9.23 -11.22 7.46
N GLU A 173 -10.05 -12.25 7.63
CA GLU A 173 -11.37 -12.15 8.26
C GLU A 173 -11.24 -11.70 9.73
N ALA A 174 -10.31 -12.30 10.48
CA ALA A 174 -9.98 -11.88 11.84
C ALA A 174 -9.46 -10.44 11.93
N ILE A 175 -8.56 -10.04 11.03
CA ILE A 175 -8.05 -8.65 10.98
C ILE A 175 -9.19 -7.68 10.71
N ALA A 176 -10.04 -7.95 9.72
CA ALA A 176 -11.18 -7.09 9.39
C ALA A 176 -12.16 -6.96 10.58
N ALA A 177 -12.45 -8.07 11.27
CA ALA A 177 -13.28 -8.02 12.47
C ALA A 177 -12.63 -7.21 13.61
N GLY A 178 -11.32 -7.36 13.84
CA GLY A 178 -10.58 -6.59 14.84
C GLY A 178 -10.48 -5.10 14.51
N GLU A 179 -10.36 -4.73 13.24
CA GLU A 179 -10.37 -3.33 12.78
C GLU A 179 -11.72 -2.66 13.03
N ASN A 180 -12.82 -3.39 12.83
CA ASN A 180 -14.16 -2.89 13.18
C ASN A 180 -14.29 -2.66 14.69
N VAL A 181 -13.81 -3.59 15.53
CA VAL A 181 -13.78 -3.41 16.99
C VAL A 181 -12.96 -2.18 17.38
N HIS A 182 -11.78 -2.01 16.78
CA HIS A 182 -10.90 -0.88 17.03
C HIS A 182 -11.57 0.46 16.70
N ALA A 183 -12.22 0.55 15.54
CA ALA A 183 -12.97 1.73 15.14
C ALA A 183 -14.11 2.04 16.13
N GLY A 184 -14.91 1.03 16.49
CA GLY A 184 -16.00 1.21 17.45
C GLY A 184 -15.52 1.62 18.85
N LEU A 185 -14.43 1.06 19.36
CA LEU A 185 -13.83 1.49 20.63
C LEU A 185 -13.34 2.95 20.58
N LYS A 186 -12.82 3.42 19.45
CA LYS A 186 -12.46 4.83 19.26
C LYS A 186 -13.67 5.74 19.25
N GLU A 187 -14.79 5.31 18.66
CA GLU A 187 -16.05 6.06 18.75
C GLU A 187 -16.54 6.16 20.19
N VAL A 188 -16.46 5.09 20.98
CA VAL A 188 -16.77 5.11 22.40
C VAL A 188 -15.87 6.10 23.15
N LEU A 189 -14.56 6.12 22.89
CA LEU A 189 -13.64 7.10 23.47
C LEU A 189 -14.00 8.55 23.13
N ASN A 190 -14.41 8.82 21.88
CA ASN A 190 -14.83 10.15 21.44
C ASN A 190 -16.12 10.58 22.16
N SER A 191 -17.07 9.67 22.34
CA SER A 191 -18.31 9.91 23.08
C SER A 191 -18.04 10.16 24.58
N LEU A 192 -17.13 9.39 25.20
CA LEU A 192 -16.70 9.59 26.59
C LEU A 192 -15.98 10.93 26.79
N GLY A 193 -15.07 11.31 25.88
CA GLY A 193 -14.36 12.59 25.92
C GLY A 193 -15.30 13.78 25.70
N SER A 194 -16.31 13.62 24.84
CA SER A 194 -17.37 14.62 24.69
C SER A 194 -18.15 14.77 25.99
N ALA A 195 -18.61 13.67 26.59
CA ALA A 195 -19.38 13.66 27.84
C ALA A 195 -18.63 14.29 29.03
N GLN A 196 -17.30 14.12 29.10
CA GLN A 196 -16.44 14.79 30.08
C GLN A 196 -16.54 16.33 29.99
N ASN A 197 -16.66 16.88 28.78
CA ASN A 197 -16.81 18.31 28.53
C ASN A 197 -18.22 18.84 28.85
N TRP A 198 -19.26 17.98 28.84
CA TRP A 198 -20.62 18.34 29.28
C TRP A 198 -20.73 18.45 30.81
N GLY A 199 -19.91 17.72 31.57
CA GLY A 199 -19.90 17.76 33.04
C GLY A 199 -19.38 19.08 33.64
N VAL A 200 -18.61 19.85 32.87
CA VAL A 200 -18.11 21.18 33.28
C VAL A 200 -19.19 22.26 33.13
N TRP A 201 -20.13 22.09 32.19
CA TRP A 201 -21.24 23.03 31.96
C TRP A 201 -22.30 23.01 33.08
N ASP A 202 -22.46 21.91 33.82
CA ASP A 202 -23.41 21.79 34.94
C ASP A 202 -23.01 22.65 36.16
N MET A 203 -21.73 22.99 36.30
CA MET A 203 -21.23 23.83 37.40
C MET A 203 -21.39 25.34 37.15
N LEU A 204 -21.82 25.75 35.95
CA LEU A 204 -21.99 27.16 35.55
C LEU A 204 -23.46 27.62 35.47
N GLY A 205 -24.40 26.80 35.94
CA GLY A 205 -25.80 27.20 36.15
C GLY A 205 -26.67 27.08 34.90
N GLY A 206 -27.60 26.12 34.89
CA GLY A 206 -28.57 25.99 33.81
C GLY A 206 -29.69 24.99 34.10
N GLY A 207 -30.76 25.48 34.73
CA GLY A 207 -31.96 24.69 35.02
C GLY A 207 -32.70 24.20 33.76
N LEU A 208 -33.37 23.05 33.92
CA LEU A 208 -34.46 22.45 33.14
C LEU A 208 -34.28 22.22 31.61
N ILE A 209 -33.39 22.91 30.90
CA ILE A 209 -33.07 22.66 29.46
C ILE A 209 -31.90 21.66 29.32
N ALA A 210 -31.05 21.50 30.35
CA ALA A 210 -29.92 20.56 30.34
C ALA A 210 -30.34 19.07 30.40
N THR A 211 -31.54 18.74 30.89
CA THR A 211 -31.96 17.36 31.20
C THR A 211 -32.40 16.56 29.96
N ALA A 212 -32.96 17.23 28.95
CA ALA A 212 -33.43 16.58 27.71
C ALA A 212 -32.29 16.31 26.70
N ALA A 213 -31.33 17.24 26.59
CA ALA A 213 -30.13 17.04 25.78
C ALA A 213 -29.22 15.92 26.36
N LYS A 214 -29.13 15.81 27.70
CA LYS A 214 -28.39 14.75 28.40
C LYS A 214 -28.90 13.32 28.06
N HIS A 215 -30.20 13.10 27.89
CA HIS A 215 -30.73 11.77 27.57
C HIS A 215 -30.33 11.26 26.18
N SER A 216 -30.42 12.10 25.14
CA SER A 216 -30.13 11.67 23.77
C SER A 216 -28.67 11.27 23.51
N HIS A 217 -27.73 11.84 24.26
CA HIS A 217 -26.31 11.48 24.18
C HIS A 217 -25.98 10.21 24.99
N LEU A 218 -26.68 9.98 26.10
CA LEU A 218 -26.59 8.76 26.91
C LEU A 218 -27.16 7.55 26.16
N ASP A 219 -28.30 7.71 25.49
CA ASP A 219 -28.89 6.65 24.67
C ASP A 219 -27.98 6.30 23.49
N ARG A 220 -27.43 7.31 22.80
CA ARG A 220 -26.54 7.09 21.65
C ARG A 220 -25.28 6.31 22.01
N ALA A 221 -24.59 6.65 23.10
CA ALA A 221 -23.38 5.90 23.43
C ALA A 221 -23.68 4.55 24.10
N ARG A 222 -24.90 4.32 24.61
CA ARG A 222 -25.37 2.98 24.98
C ARG A 222 -25.52 2.11 23.74
N ASP A 223 -26.12 2.63 22.68
CA ASP A 223 -26.21 1.94 21.39
C ASP A 223 -24.82 1.67 20.79
N GLN A 224 -23.88 2.62 20.91
CA GLN A 224 -22.49 2.43 20.46
C GLN A 224 -21.79 1.33 21.25
N VAL A 225 -21.98 1.26 22.58
CA VAL A 225 -21.37 0.20 23.40
C VAL A 225 -21.95 -1.17 23.05
N HIS A 226 -23.27 -1.29 22.86
CA HIS A 226 -23.88 -2.54 22.39
C HIS A 226 -23.36 -2.95 21.00
N HIS A 227 -23.22 -1.98 20.09
CA HIS A 227 -22.64 -2.24 18.78
C HIS A 227 -21.19 -2.77 18.88
N VAL A 228 -20.35 -2.16 19.73
CA VAL A 228 -18.98 -2.64 19.95
C VAL A 228 -18.96 -4.05 20.55
N GLN A 229 -19.89 -4.37 21.46
CA GLN A 229 -20.01 -5.71 22.02
C GLN A 229 -20.30 -6.76 20.93
N ASP A 230 -21.19 -6.47 19.98
CA ASP A 230 -21.45 -7.35 18.84
C ASP A 230 -20.22 -7.54 17.94
N LEU A 231 -19.49 -6.44 17.68
CA LEU A 231 -18.24 -6.48 16.93
C LEU A 231 -17.18 -7.33 17.65
N MET A 232 -17.06 -7.20 18.97
CA MET A 232 -16.13 -7.99 19.78
C MET A 232 -16.50 -9.47 19.78
N ASN A 233 -17.80 -9.79 19.85
CA ASN A 233 -18.29 -11.16 19.73
C ASN A 233 -17.98 -11.77 18.37
N ARG A 234 -18.09 -10.99 17.29
CA ARG A 234 -17.65 -11.41 15.96
C ARG A 234 -16.15 -11.63 15.91
N PHE A 235 -15.36 -10.65 16.33
CA PHE A 235 -13.91 -10.76 16.34
C PHE A 235 -13.42 -11.97 17.15
N ARG A 236 -14.07 -12.29 18.28
CA ARG A 236 -13.79 -13.49 19.05
C ARG A 236 -13.99 -14.79 18.25
N ARG A 237 -15.06 -14.88 17.45
CA ARG A 237 -15.30 -16.07 16.61
C ARG A 237 -14.21 -16.21 15.55
N GLU A 238 -13.89 -15.13 14.84
CA GLU A 238 -12.82 -15.15 13.83
C GLU A 238 -11.44 -15.49 14.45
N LEU A 239 -11.17 -15.02 15.69
CA LEU A 239 -9.95 -15.36 16.43
C LEU A 239 -9.88 -16.84 16.82
N ALA A 240 -11.02 -17.49 17.07
CA ALA A 240 -11.06 -18.90 17.42
C ALA A 240 -10.60 -19.77 16.25
N ASP A 241 -10.96 -19.38 15.02
CA ASP A 241 -10.59 -20.09 13.79
C ASP A 241 -9.07 -20.05 13.56
N VAL A 242 -8.39 -18.96 13.96
CA VAL A 242 -6.92 -18.80 13.80
C VAL A 242 -6.10 -19.11 15.06
N ALA A 243 -6.75 -19.48 16.17
CA ALA A 243 -6.12 -19.58 17.49
C ALA A 243 -4.93 -20.55 17.55
N GLY A 244 -5.04 -21.71 16.90
CA GLY A 244 -3.97 -22.72 16.88
C GLY A 244 -2.71 -22.30 16.11
N CYS A 245 -2.79 -21.20 15.35
CA CYS A 245 -1.70 -20.71 14.50
C CYS A 245 -1.01 -19.46 15.06
N LEU A 246 -1.50 -18.90 16.15
CA LEU A 246 -0.97 -17.68 16.77
C LEU A 246 -0.13 -18.03 18.00
N PRO A 247 1.21 -17.92 17.93
CA PRO A 247 2.03 -18.07 19.13
C PRO A 247 1.76 -16.90 20.08
N ASN A 248 1.55 -17.19 21.36
CA ASN A 248 1.55 -16.23 22.48
C ASN A 248 0.41 -15.20 22.54
N ILE A 249 -0.74 -15.42 21.90
CA ILE A 249 -1.94 -14.66 22.26
C ILE A 249 -2.75 -15.51 23.25
N GLU A 250 -2.85 -15.07 24.51
CA GLU A 250 -3.86 -15.60 25.44
C GLU A 250 -5.25 -15.15 24.99
N ILE A 251 -5.74 -15.71 23.88
CA ILE A 251 -7.08 -15.48 23.32
C ILE A 251 -8.14 -15.83 24.39
N GLY A 252 -7.83 -16.78 25.28
CA GLY A 252 -8.67 -17.19 26.40
C GLY A 252 -8.87 -16.12 27.50
N GLY A 253 -8.02 -15.09 27.57
CA GLY A 253 -8.18 -13.93 28.45
C GLY A 253 -9.02 -12.83 27.80
N PHE A 254 -8.79 -12.56 26.51
CA PHE A 254 -9.52 -11.57 25.73
C PHE A 254 -11.01 -11.93 25.55
N ALA A 255 -11.31 -13.22 25.29
CA ALA A 255 -12.67 -13.72 25.05
C ALA A 255 -13.60 -13.71 26.28
N ARG A 256 -13.07 -13.85 27.50
CA ARG A 256 -13.85 -13.79 28.75
C ARG A 256 -14.04 -12.36 29.26
N PHE A 257 -13.22 -11.44 28.79
CA PHE A 257 -13.15 -10.08 29.30
C PHE A 257 -14.21 -9.16 28.69
N ALA A 258 -14.59 -9.35 27.41
CA ALA A 258 -15.54 -8.48 26.71
C ALA A 258 -16.90 -8.34 27.42
N ASP A 259 -17.51 -9.46 27.85
CA ASP A 259 -18.84 -9.41 28.47
C ASP A 259 -18.83 -8.67 29.82
N TYR A 260 -17.82 -8.93 30.67
CA TYR A 260 -17.67 -8.23 31.95
C TYR A 260 -17.26 -6.75 31.78
N PHE A 261 -16.45 -6.45 30.77
CA PHE A 261 -15.97 -5.11 30.50
C PHE A 261 -17.10 -4.16 30.09
N PHE A 262 -17.96 -4.57 29.16
CA PHE A 262 -19.03 -3.70 28.67
C PHE A 262 -20.16 -3.53 29.69
N ASP A 263 -20.49 -4.56 30.46
CA ASP A 263 -21.47 -4.44 31.56
C ASP A 263 -20.98 -3.44 32.63
N GLY A 264 -19.69 -3.50 32.98
CA GLY A 264 -19.06 -2.52 33.87
C GLY A 264 -18.98 -1.12 33.26
N LEU A 265 -18.64 -1.01 31.97
CA LEU A 265 -18.53 0.26 31.25
C LEU A 265 -19.86 1.01 31.17
N LEU A 266 -20.95 0.31 30.88
CA LEU A 266 -22.30 0.87 30.82
C LEU A 266 -22.76 1.40 32.18
N VAL A 267 -22.51 0.64 33.26
CA VAL A 267 -22.84 1.05 34.63
C VAL A 267 -22.00 2.23 35.10
N ASP A 268 -20.70 2.20 34.81
CA ASP A 268 -19.78 3.26 35.22
C ASP A 268 -20.02 4.55 34.45
N TRP A 269 -20.44 4.48 33.18
CA TRP A 269 -20.74 5.65 32.37
C TRP A 269 -22.03 6.38 32.79
N MET A 270 -23.00 5.69 33.39
CA MET A 270 -24.17 6.31 34.03
C MET A 270 -23.81 7.15 35.28
N VAL A 271 -22.59 7.00 35.80
CA VAL A 271 -22.11 7.71 36.99
C VAL A 271 -21.00 8.68 36.58
N GLN A 272 -21.30 9.98 36.60
CA GLN A 272 -20.41 11.04 36.09
C GLN A 272 -18.98 11.00 36.69
N SER A 273 -18.82 10.62 37.96
CA SER A 273 -17.51 10.52 38.62
C SER A 273 -16.61 9.41 38.05
N LYS A 274 -17.15 8.49 37.26
CA LYS A 274 -16.44 7.33 36.71
C LYS A 274 -16.16 7.40 35.21
N ILE A 275 -16.52 8.51 34.54
CA ILE A 275 -16.26 8.70 33.08
C ILE A 275 -14.77 8.59 32.75
N ASN A 276 -13.90 9.14 33.60
CA ASN A 276 -12.44 9.06 33.40
C ASN A 276 -11.92 7.62 33.51
N GLU A 277 -12.47 6.83 34.43
CA GLU A 277 -12.13 5.43 34.62
C GLU A 277 -12.59 4.59 33.42
N SER A 278 -13.83 4.81 32.94
CA SER A 278 -14.36 4.19 31.73
C SER A 278 -13.51 4.53 30.49
N ALA A 279 -13.07 5.78 30.35
CA ALA A 279 -12.20 6.19 29.24
C ALA A 279 -10.84 5.49 29.32
N GLU A 280 -10.23 5.40 30.49
CA GLU A 280 -8.94 4.73 30.67
C GLU A 280 -9.03 3.23 30.38
N ARG A 281 -10.05 2.56 30.90
CA ARG A 281 -10.30 1.14 30.61
C ARG A 281 -10.54 0.90 29.11
N THR A 282 -11.23 1.83 28.43
CA THR A 282 -11.46 1.75 26.97
C THR A 282 -10.16 1.97 26.18
N ARG A 283 -9.28 2.89 26.59
CA ARG A 283 -7.93 3.04 25.99
C ARG A 283 -7.11 1.77 26.12
N GLN A 284 -7.15 1.11 27.28
CA GLN A 284 -6.49 -0.17 27.47
C GLN A 284 -7.02 -1.23 26.49
N GLN A 285 -8.32 -1.25 26.20
CA GLN A 285 -8.88 -2.18 25.21
C GLN A 285 -8.47 -1.85 23.78
N VAL A 286 -8.40 -0.57 23.41
CA VAL A 286 -7.83 -0.17 22.13
C VAL A 286 -6.41 -0.71 21.99
N SER A 287 -5.57 -0.54 23.02
CA SER A 287 -4.19 -1.08 23.02
C SER A 287 -4.14 -2.61 22.91
N ASN A 288 -5.05 -3.32 23.59
CA ASN A 288 -5.13 -4.78 23.51
C ASN A 288 -5.49 -5.25 22.09
N VAL A 289 -6.50 -4.62 21.47
CA VAL A 289 -6.93 -4.92 20.10
C VAL A 289 -5.81 -4.62 19.10
N GLU A 290 -5.10 -3.51 19.26
CA GLU A 290 -3.94 -3.17 18.43
C GLU A 290 -2.81 -4.20 18.53
N ALA A 291 -2.55 -4.74 19.73
CA ALA A 291 -1.57 -5.80 19.93
C ALA A 291 -1.97 -7.09 19.19
N VAL A 292 -3.24 -7.51 19.30
CA VAL A 292 -3.76 -8.68 18.58
C VAL A 292 -3.70 -8.47 17.06
N LEU A 293 -4.16 -7.32 16.56
CA LEU A 293 -4.08 -6.96 15.14
C LEU A 293 -2.64 -6.97 14.62
N SER A 294 -1.69 -6.49 15.42
CA SER A 294 -0.27 -6.52 15.05
C SER A 294 0.25 -7.94 14.89
N SER A 295 -0.13 -8.85 15.80
CA SER A 295 0.21 -10.28 15.72
C SER A 295 -0.46 -10.97 14.52
N LEU A 296 -1.75 -10.72 14.28
CA LEU A 296 -2.49 -11.24 13.12
C LEU A 296 -1.84 -10.80 11.80
N ARG A 297 -1.49 -9.52 11.68
CA ARG A 297 -0.82 -8.96 10.49
C ARG A 297 0.58 -9.56 10.30
N ALA A 298 1.32 -9.77 11.38
CA ALA A 298 2.63 -10.45 11.31
C ALA A 298 2.48 -11.90 10.84
N ARG A 299 1.48 -12.62 11.35
CA ARG A 299 1.18 -13.99 10.92
C ARG A 299 0.71 -14.03 9.47
N LEU A 300 -0.11 -13.09 9.02
CA LEU A 300 -0.57 -13.00 7.63
C LEU A 300 0.62 -12.81 6.69
N ARG A 301 1.52 -11.86 6.96
CA ARG A 301 2.74 -11.66 6.17
C ARG A 301 3.61 -12.91 6.10
N HIS A 302 3.75 -13.63 7.22
CA HIS A 302 4.50 -14.89 7.23
C HIS A 302 3.83 -15.98 6.37
N THR A 303 2.51 -16.10 6.45
CA THR A 303 1.73 -17.04 5.63
C THR A 303 1.81 -16.70 4.15
N GLU A 304 1.76 -15.43 3.78
CA GLU A 304 1.93 -14.95 2.40
C GLU A 304 3.34 -15.25 1.87
N SER A 305 4.39 -14.95 2.65
CA SER A 305 5.77 -15.34 2.30
C SER A 305 5.95 -16.85 2.17
N THR A 306 5.28 -17.64 3.01
CA THR A 306 5.28 -19.11 2.89
C THR A 306 4.64 -19.55 1.58
N LEU A 307 3.52 -18.93 1.18
CA LEU A 307 2.84 -19.23 -0.07
C LEU A 307 3.74 -18.92 -1.27
N GLU A 308 4.39 -17.75 -1.28
CA GLU A 308 5.37 -17.36 -2.31
C GLU A 308 6.53 -18.36 -2.41
N ARG A 309 7.07 -18.80 -1.27
CA ARG A 309 8.15 -19.81 -1.23
C ARG A 309 7.69 -21.16 -1.79
N LEU A 310 6.47 -21.59 -1.48
CA LEU A 310 5.91 -22.84 -2.01
C LEU A 310 5.64 -22.75 -3.52
N ASP A 311 5.14 -21.60 -4.00
CA ASP A 311 4.96 -21.33 -5.43
C ASP A 311 6.30 -21.35 -6.18
N ALA A 312 7.33 -20.68 -5.65
CA ALA A 312 8.67 -20.71 -6.20
C ALA A 312 9.28 -22.12 -6.23
N LYS A 313 9.10 -22.90 -5.16
CA LYS A 313 9.56 -24.30 -5.10
C LYS A 313 8.88 -25.15 -6.18
N LYS A 314 7.56 -25.03 -6.32
CA LYS A 314 6.79 -25.76 -7.35
C LYS A 314 7.24 -25.38 -8.76
N GLN A 315 7.39 -24.08 -9.05
CA GLN A 315 7.90 -23.64 -10.35
C GLN A 315 9.31 -24.17 -10.63
N ALA A 316 10.22 -24.13 -9.65
CA ALA A 316 11.58 -24.65 -9.80
C ALA A 316 11.60 -26.16 -10.12
N ILE A 317 10.69 -26.95 -9.54
CA ILE A 317 10.54 -28.37 -9.87
C ILE A 317 10.06 -28.53 -11.31
N LEU A 318 9.02 -27.78 -11.72
CA LEU A 318 8.44 -27.90 -13.05
C LEU A 318 9.35 -27.38 -14.18
N LEU A 319 10.24 -26.43 -13.88
CA LEU A 319 11.21 -25.89 -14.84
C LEU A 319 12.40 -26.83 -15.09
N LYS A 320 12.67 -27.80 -14.20
CA LYS A 320 13.73 -28.79 -14.42
C LYS A 320 13.33 -29.76 -15.55
N PRO A 321 14.23 -30.10 -16.48
CA PRO A 321 14.00 -31.16 -17.45
C PRO A 321 13.70 -32.49 -16.75
N THR A 322 12.76 -33.25 -17.27
CA THR A 322 12.37 -34.54 -16.67
C THR A 322 13.20 -35.65 -17.33
N GLY A 323 14.29 -36.13 -16.70
CA GLY A 323 15.10 -37.21 -17.28
C GLY A 323 16.62 -37.20 -17.04
N GLU A 324 17.14 -36.35 -16.15
CA GLU A 324 18.53 -36.45 -15.64
C GLU A 324 18.57 -37.04 -14.23
#